data_AF-A0AAD4MBD3-F1
#
_entry.id   AF-A0AAD4MBD3-F1
#
_cell.length_a   1.000
_cell.length_b   1.000
_cell.length_c   1.000
_cell.angle_alpha   90.00
_cell.angle_beta   90.00
_cell.angle_gamma   90.00
#
_symmetry.space_group_name_H-M   'P 1'
#
loop_
_entity.id
_entity.type
_entity.pdbx_description
1 polymer ?
#
loop_
_entity_poly.entity_id
_entity_poly.type
_entity_poly.pdbx_seq_one_letter_code
_entity_poly.pdbx_strand_id
1 'polypeptide(L)'
;MLNEMRHGALSRKSIARFRQLSREISYDDGIGPTELFPRRQDVDSANNLRMSCLRGESKTYHAKDGGWPAAISGRSSSIILWPRSLAFNCRCPSHAYQEH
;
A
#
# COMPACT_ATOMS: atom_id res chain seq x y z
N MET A 1 21.00 -5.43 16.03
CA MET A 1 19.57 -5.70 15.75
C MET A 1 19.28 -6.01 14.29
N LEU A 2 19.22 -5.05 13.35
CA LEU A 2 18.86 -5.36 11.94
C LEU A 2 19.89 -6.26 11.24
N ASN A 3 21.19 -6.01 11.47
CA ASN A 3 22.23 -6.87 10.93
C ASN A 3 22.24 -8.28 11.56
N GLU A 4 21.81 -8.43 12.82
CA GLU A 4 21.64 -9.74 13.47
C GLU A 4 20.50 -10.53 12.82
N MET A 5 19.37 -9.86 12.53
CA MET A 5 18.23 -10.46 11.83
C MET A 5 18.61 -10.96 10.44
N ARG A 6 19.42 -10.19 9.70
CA ARG A 6 19.95 -10.59 8.38
C ARG A 6 20.73 -11.91 8.42
N HIS A 7 21.52 -12.14 9.48
CA HIS A 7 22.32 -13.35 9.65
C HIS A 7 21.57 -14.48 10.38
N GLY A 8 20.30 -14.28 10.75
CA GLY A 8 19.49 -15.27 11.48
C GLY A 8 19.88 -15.47 12.94
N ALA A 9 20.79 -14.67 13.50
CA ALA A 9 21.32 -14.81 14.85
C ALA A 9 20.88 -13.66 15.76
N LEU A 10 19.64 -13.70 16.24
CA LEU A 10 19.07 -12.66 17.11
C LEU A 10 19.46 -12.86 18.58
N SER A 11 20.13 -11.87 19.17
CA SER A 11 20.38 -11.85 20.62
C SER A 11 19.11 -11.59 21.43
N ARG A 12 19.07 -12.05 22.70
CA ARG A 12 17.94 -11.78 23.62
C ARG A 12 17.62 -10.28 23.75
N LYS A 13 18.65 -9.43 23.71
CA LYS A 13 18.52 -7.96 23.74
C LYS A 13 17.79 -7.42 22.50
N SER A 14 18.13 -7.94 21.30
CA SER A 14 17.46 -7.57 20.04
C SER A 14 16.00 -8.02 20.05
N ILE A 15 15.70 -9.23 20.53
CA ILE A 15 14.32 -9.74 20.66
C ILE A 15 13.49 -8.85 21.58
N ALA A 16 14.03 -8.49 22.75
CA ALA A 16 13.34 -7.61 23.69
C ALA A 16 13.03 -6.23 23.08
N ARG A 17 13.96 -5.65 22.32
CA ARG A 17 13.72 -4.37 21.61
C ARG A 17 12.64 -4.48 20.54
N PHE A 18 12.63 -5.53 19.73
CA PHE A 18 11.58 -5.71 18.71
C PHE A 18 10.18 -5.79 19.34
N ARG A 19 10.05 -6.46 20.50
CA ARG A 19 8.77 -6.50 21.24
C ARG A 19 8.30 -5.11 21.67
N GLN A 20 9.21 -4.22 22.07
CA GLN A 20 8.88 -2.83 22.45
C GLN A 20 8.42 -1.97 21.26
N LEU A 21 8.69 -2.39 20.01
CA LEU A 21 8.22 -1.71 18.81
C LEU A 21 6.75 -1.98 18.48
N SER A 22 6.08 -2.92 19.16
CA SER A 22 4.66 -3.26 18.98
C SER A 22 3.67 -2.24 19.57
N ARG A 23 4.18 -1.16 20.19
CA ARG A 23 3.35 -0.08 20.73
C ARG A 23 2.62 0.68 19.61
N GLU A 24 1.45 1.23 19.93
CA GLU A 24 0.72 2.13 19.04
C GLU A 24 1.52 3.42 18.80
N ILE A 25 1.57 3.89 17.55
CA ILE A 25 2.28 5.11 17.15
C ILE A 25 1.24 6.12 16.68
N SER A 26 1.21 7.29 17.34
CA SER A 26 0.42 8.44 16.89
C SER A 26 1.23 9.30 15.94
N TYR A 27 0.62 9.70 14.83
CA TYR A 27 1.19 10.61 13.83
C TYR A 27 0.32 11.86 13.76
N ASP A 28 0.93 13.04 13.94
CA ASP A 28 0.21 14.32 13.97
C ASP A 28 0.13 14.99 12.58
N ASP A 29 0.85 14.45 11.59
CA ASP A 29 1.00 15.01 10.23
C ASP A 29 -0.09 14.52 9.24
N GLY A 30 -1.00 13.67 9.70
CA GLY A 30 -2.07 13.09 8.88
C GLY A 30 -1.59 12.02 7.88
N ILE A 31 -0.31 11.65 7.91
CA ILE A 31 0.27 10.58 7.10
C ILE A 31 0.28 9.29 7.94
N GLY A 32 -0.54 8.32 7.51
CA GLY A 32 -0.61 7.03 8.17
C GLY A 32 0.63 6.15 7.92
N PRO A 33 0.93 5.19 8.81
CA PRO A 33 2.04 4.26 8.61
C PRO A 33 1.78 3.31 7.43
N THR A 34 2.86 2.92 6.76
CA THR A 34 2.80 1.83 5.77
C THR A 34 2.79 0.49 6.49
N GLU A 35 1.73 -0.28 6.30
CA GLU A 35 1.66 -1.67 6.77
C GLU A 35 2.27 -2.61 5.72
N LEU A 36 3.06 -3.57 6.19
CA LEU A 36 3.72 -4.56 5.34
C LEU A 36 3.09 -5.93 5.57
N PHE A 37 2.68 -6.59 4.49
CA PHE A 37 2.09 -7.92 4.52
C PHE A 37 2.88 -8.89 3.65
N PRO A 38 2.92 -10.19 4.00
CA PRO A 38 3.66 -11.19 3.23
C PRO A 38 2.96 -11.57 1.92
N ARG A 39 1.63 -11.44 1.82
CA ARG A 39 0.85 -11.80 0.63
C ARG A 39 0.19 -10.58 0.02
N ARG A 40 0.14 -10.55 -1.31
CA ARG A 40 -0.49 -9.47 -2.08
C ARG A 40 -1.97 -9.25 -1.72
N GLN A 41 -2.74 -10.33 -1.59
CA GLN A 41 -4.17 -10.25 -1.24
C GLN A 41 -4.42 -9.54 0.11
N ASP A 42 -3.49 -9.69 1.07
CA ASP A 42 -3.59 -9.05 2.37
C ASP A 42 -3.30 -7.54 2.23
N VAL A 43 -2.32 -7.17 1.40
CA VAL A 43 -2.03 -5.77 1.05
C VAL A 43 -3.23 -5.12 0.35
N ASP A 44 -3.78 -5.77 -0.67
CA ASP A 44 -4.91 -5.24 -1.45
C ASP A 44 -6.14 -5.05 -0.55
N SER A 45 -6.41 -5.98 0.35
CA SER A 45 -7.52 -5.89 1.32
C SER A 45 -7.34 -4.73 2.30
N ALA A 46 -6.14 -4.59 2.89
CA ALA A 46 -5.83 -3.51 3.83
C ALA A 46 -5.89 -2.12 3.17
N ASN A 47 -5.37 -2.01 1.94
CA ASN A 47 -5.41 -0.77 1.17
C ASN A 47 -6.84 -0.38 0.78
N ASN A 48 -7.64 -1.34 0.31
CA ASN A 48 -9.04 -1.10 -0.03
C ASN A 48 -9.87 -0.67 1.18
N LEU A 49 -9.66 -1.33 2.34
CA LEU A 49 -10.31 -0.95 3.59
C LEU A 49 -9.97 0.50 3.97
N ARG A 50 -8.68 0.87 3.92
CA ARG A 50 -8.24 2.25 4.21
C ARG A 50 -8.84 3.26 3.25
N MET A 51 -8.85 2.96 1.95
CA MET A 51 -9.47 3.83 0.94
C MET A 51 -10.97 3.99 1.22
N SER A 52 -11.68 2.92 1.59
CA SER A 52 -13.11 2.99 1.93
C SER A 52 -13.42 3.86 3.15
N CYS A 53 -12.48 3.98 4.09
CA CYS A 53 -12.62 4.84 5.26
C CYS A 53 -12.41 6.34 4.94
N LEU A 54 -11.80 6.69 3.80
CA LEU A 54 -11.61 8.08 3.39
C LEU A 54 -12.93 8.65 2.87
N ARG A 55 -13.36 9.76 3.48
CA ARG A 55 -14.59 10.48 3.10
C ARG A 55 -14.30 11.39 1.90
N GLY A 56 -14.90 11.10 0.76
CA GLY A 56 -15.01 12.01 -0.39
C GLY A 56 -15.10 11.26 -1.72
N GLU A 57 -14.90 11.98 -2.82
CA GLU A 57 -15.16 11.45 -4.17
C GLU A 57 -14.14 10.38 -4.56
N SER A 58 -14.63 9.28 -5.17
CA SER A 58 -13.79 8.23 -5.71
C SER A 58 -13.33 8.58 -7.12
N LYS A 59 -12.01 8.60 -7.34
CA LYS A 59 -11.37 8.79 -8.64
C LYS A 59 -10.76 7.47 -9.09
N THR A 60 -11.19 6.98 -10.26
CA THR A 60 -10.71 5.72 -10.83
C THR A 60 -9.78 5.98 -12.01
N TYR A 61 -8.62 5.33 -11.99
CA TYR A 61 -7.61 5.40 -13.05
C TYR A 61 -7.49 4.03 -13.72
N HIS A 62 -7.70 3.99 -15.04
CA HIS A 62 -7.59 2.76 -15.82
C HIS A 62 -6.19 2.63 -16.43
N ALA A 63 -5.60 1.44 -16.29
CA ALA A 63 -4.32 1.12 -16.91
C ALA A 63 -4.47 1.08 -18.44
N LYS A 64 -3.51 1.67 -19.14
CA LYS A 64 -3.37 1.56 -20.59
C LYS A 64 -2.24 0.58 -20.90
N ASP A 65 -2.61 -0.68 -21.14
CA ASP A 65 -1.65 -1.71 -21.52
C ASP A 65 -1.25 -1.54 -22.99
N GLY A 66 0.05 -1.59 -23.31
CA GLY A 66 0.58 -1.53 -24.67
C GLY A 66 1.48 -2.72 -24.99
N GLY A 67 1.61 -3.04 -26.28
CA GLY A 67 2.55 -4.03 -26.82
C GLY A 67 1.96 -4.88 -27.95
N TRP A 68 2.79 -5.70 -28.58
CA TRP A 68 2.41 -6.45 -29.79
C TRP A 68 1.26 -7.43 -29.52
N PRO A 69 0.19 -7.46 -30.34
CA PRO A 69 -1.08 -8.14 -30.02
C PRO A 69 -0.94 -9.65 -29.75
N ALA A 70 0.08 -10.31 -30.31
CA ALA A 70 0.33 -11.74 -30.09
C ALA A 70 0.89 -12.09 -28.69
N ALA A 71 1.50 -11.14 -27.97
CA ALA A 71 2.18 -11.43 -26.70
C ALA A 71 1.31 -11.23 -25.44
N ILE A 72 0.18 -10.52 -25.57
CA ILE A 72 -0.60 -10.00 -24.42
C ILE A 72 -1.97 -10.70 -24.32
N SER A 73 -2.56 -11.12 -25.43
CA SER A 73 -3.89 -11.76 -25.51
C SER A 73 -4.02 -13.02 -24.63
N GLY A 74 -2.92 -13.73 -24.35
CA GLY A 74 -2.92 -14.97 -23.58
C GLY A 74 -2.24 -14.92 -22.21
N ARG A 75 -1.69 -13.79 -21.75
CA ARG A 75 -1.06 -13.73 -20.43
C ARG A 75 -2.14 -13.59 -19.36
N SER A 76 -2.27 -14.62 -18.53
CA SER A 76 -3.11 -14.58 -17.32
C SER A 76 -2.83 -13.30 -16.54
N SER A 77 -3.88 -12.50 -16.30
CA SER A 77 -3.81 -11.26 -15.53
C SER A 77 -3.20 -11.45 -14.14
N SER A 78 -3.12 -12.71 -13.67
CA SER A 78 -2.49 -13.09 -12.40
C SER A 78 -0.98 -12.86 -12.33
N ILE A 79 -0.28 -12.70 -13.46
CA ILE A 79 1.18 -12.42 -13.48
C ILE A 79 1.46 -10.91 -13.46
N ILE A 80 0.46 -10.08 -13.74
CA ILE A 80 0.63 -8.64 -13.84
C ILE A 80 0.51 -8.00 -12.46
N LEU A 81 1.55 -7.24 -12.09
CA LEU A 81 1.65 -6.60 -10.77
C LEU A 81 0.70 -5.40 -10.63
N TRP A 82 0.39 -4.69 -11.72
CA TRP A 82 -0.52 -3.55 -11.70
C TRP A 82 -1.98 -3.97 -11.94
N PRO A 83 -2.93 -3.45 -11.15
CA PRO A 83 -4.35 -3.67 -11.42
C PRO A 83 -4.78 -2.93 -12.68
N ARG A 84 -5.80 -3.46 -13.37
CA ARG A 84 -6.39 -2.79 -14.55
C ARG A 84 -7.08 -1.47 -14.23
N SER A 85 -7.54 -1.32 -13.00
CA SER A 85 -8.17 -0.12 -12.49
C SER A 85 -7.73 0.12 -11.05
N LEU A 86 -7.40 1.37 -10.73
CA LEU A 86 -7.01 1.79 -9.39
C LEU A 86 -7.95 2.90 -8.92
N ALA A 87 -8.67 2.66 -7.83
CA ALA A 87 -9.62 3.61 -7.26
C ALA A 87 -9.02 4.30 -6.03
N PHE A 88 -9.14 5.63 -5.99
CA PHE A 88 -8.70 6.45 -4.88
C PHE A 88 -9.87 7.26 -4.35
N ASN A 89 -10.11 7.21 -3.04
CA ASN A 89 -11.08 8.10 -2.41
C ASN A 89 -10.35 9.34 -1.94
N CYS A 90 -10.67 10.49 -2.54
CA CYS A 90 -10.11 11.76 -2.12
C CYS A 90 -10.76 12.17 -0.80
N ARG A 91 -9.97 12.57 0.21
CA ARG A 91 -10.51 13.47 1.23
C ARG A 91 -10.82 14.78 0.53
N CYS A 92 -12.09 15.15 0.37
CA CYS A 92 -12.46 16.44 -0.20
C CYS A 92 -11.72 17.55 0.56
N PRO A 93 -10.80 18.30 -0.06
CA PRO A 93 -10.44 19.59 0.45
C PRO A 93 -11.59 20.50 0.02
N SER A 94 -12.55 20.76 0.90
CA SER A 94 -13.33 21.99 0.76
C SER A 94 -12.30 23.13 0.80
N HIS A 95 -12.03 23.77 -0.34
CA HIS A 95 -10.99 24.79 -0.60
C HIS A 95 -9.55 24.31 -0.88
N ALA A 96 -9.27 23.92 -2.12
CA ALA A 96 -8.02 24.28 -2.80
C ALA A 96 -8.19 24.05 -4.31
N TYR A 97 -7.68 24.96 -5.13
CA TYR A 97 -7.83 25.04 -6.59
C TYR A 97 -9.12 25.70 -7.10
N GLN A 98 -9.28 27.00 -6.80
CA GLN A 98 -9.64 27.95 -7.86
C GLN A 98 -8.34 28.29 -8.60
N GLU A 99 -8.19 27.77 -9.82
CA GLU A 99 -7.13 28.21 -10.73
C GLU A 99 -7.59 29.51 -11.42
N HIS A 100 -6.73 30.52 -11.36
CA HIS A 100 -6.75 31.73 -12.19
C HIS A 100 -5.69 31.60 -13.28
#